data_AF-A0A3D5W6I5-F1
#
_entry.id   AF-A0A3D5W6I5-F1
#
_cell.length_a   1.000
_cell.length_b   1.000
_cell.length_c   1.000
_cell.angle_alpha   90.00
_cell.angle_beta   90.00
_cell.angle_gamma   90.00
#
_symmetry.space_group_name_H-M   'P 1'
#
loop_
_entity.id
_entity.type
_entity.pdbx_description
1 polymer ?
#
loop_
_entity_poly.entity_id
_entity_poly.type
_entity_poly.pdbx_seq_one_letter_code
_entity_poly.pdbx_strand_id
1 'polypeptide(L)' 'MTVTVVSSATKEVRIGFDQPFCVIGERINPTGRKILAAEMKEGDYSRVEADALAQVAAG' A
#
# COMPACT_ATOMS: atom_id res chain seq x y z
N MET A 1 -0.21 -9.99 -25.20
CA MET A 1 -1.03 -9.37 -24.13
C MET A 1 -0.19 -8.32 -23.42
N THR A 2 -0.82 -7.25 -22.91
CA THR A 2 -0.13 -6.14 -22.23
C THR A 2 0.22 -6.50 -20.78
N VAL A 3 1.38 -6.07 -20.31
CA VAL A 3 1.81 -6.16 -18.91
C VAL A 3 2.04 -4.74 -18.40
N THR A 4 1.39 -4.40 -17.28
CA THR A 4 1.62 -3.17 -16.54
C THR A 4 2.71 -3.41 -15.49
N VAL A 5 3.70 -2.53 -15.39
CA VAL A 5 4.76 -2.61 -14.39
C VAL A 5 4.64 -1.42 -13.45
N VAL A 6 4.62 -1.69 -12.15
CA VAL A 6 4.68 -0.69 -11.07
C VAL A 6 6.00 -0.89 -10.32
N SER A 7 6.76 0.18 -10.14
CA SER A 7 8.09 0.11 -9.53
C SER A 7 8.26 1.07 -8.35
N SER A 8 9.17 0.69 -7.44
CA SER A 8 9.71 1.51 -6.37
C SER A 8 11.23 1.60 -6.53
N ALA A 9 11.91 2.30 -5.61
CA ALA A 9 13.37 2.36 -5.61
C ALA A 9 14.07 1.00 -5.51
N THR A 10 13.40 -0.05 -5.01
CA THR A 10 14.02 -1.35 -4.72
C THR A 10 13.26 -2.56 -5.28
N LYS A 11 12.07 -2.39 -5.85
CA LYS A 11 11.23 -3.52 -6.30
C LYS A 11 10.37 -3.15 -7.50
N GLU A 12 10.09 -4.15 -8.34
CA GLU A 12 9.09 -4.08 -9.41
C GLU A 12 8.00 -5.13 -9.20
N VAL A 13 6.77 -4.78 -9.58
CA VAL A 13 5.59 -5.65 -9.58
C VAL A 13 4.95 -5.60 -10.95
N ARG A 14 4.64 -6.77 -11.52
CA ARG A 14 4.08 -6.93 -12.87
C ARG A 14 2.64 -7.41 -12.79
N ILE A 15 1.74 -6.72 -13.48
CA ILE A 15 0.30 -6.98 -13.50
C ILE A 15 -0.11 -7.27 -14.94
N GLY A 16 -0.66 -8.46 -15.20
CA GLY A 16 -1.09 -8.86 -16.52
C GLY A 16 -1.42 -10.35 -16.58
N PHE A 17 -1.76 -10.84 -17.77
CA PHE A 17 -1.96 -12.27 -17.99
C PHE A 17 -0.66 -13.06 -17.73
N ASP A 18 -0.83 -14.27 -17.19
CA ASP A 18 0.26 -15.18 -16.78
C ASP A 18 1.26 -14.59 -15.76
N GLN A 19 0.92 -13.47 -15.12
CA GLN A 19 1.66 -12.94 -13.97
C GLN A 19 1.02 -13.42 -12.65
N PRO A 20 1.80 -13.48 -11.55
CA PRO A 20 1.25 -13.75 -10.22
C PRO A 20 0.12 -12.76 -9.85
N PHE A 21 -0.84 -13.22 -9.06
CA PHE A 21 -1.86 -12.32 -8.50
C PHE A 21 -1.20 -11.26 -7.62
N CYS A 22 -1.56 -9.99 -7.85
CA CYS A 22 -1.04 -8.87 -7.09
C CYS A 22 -2.04 -8.47 -6.01
N VAL A 23 -1.63 -8.57 -4.75
CA VAL A 23 -2.40 -8.01 -3.62
C VAL A 23 -2.11 -6.52 -3.52
N ILE A 24 -3.15 -5.70 -3.36
CA ILE A 24 -3.05 -4.26 -3.16
C ILE A 24 -3.59 -3.95 -1.77
N GLY A 25 -2.71 -3.49 -0.87
CA GLY A 25 -3.09 -3.15 0.49
C GLY A 25 -4.02 -1.94 0.56
N GLU A 26 -5.14 -2.06 1.26
CA GLU A 26 -6.16 -1.01 1.40
C GLU A 26 -6.10 -0.24 2.73
N ARG A 27 -5.30 -0.69 3.70
CA ARG A 27 -5.44 -0.23 5.10
C ARG A 27 -5.07 1.23 5.31
N ILE A 28 -4.18 1.78 4.48
CA ILE A 28 -3.79 3.20 4.51
C ILE A 28 -4.87 4.01 3.79
N ASN A 29 -6.05 4.05 4.40
CA ASN A 29 -7.21 4.78 3.95
C ASN A 29 -7.86 5.42 5.18
N PRO A 30 -7.88 6.77 5.29
CA PRO A 30 -8.45 7.45 6.45
C PRO A 30 -9.98 7.32 6.54
N THR A 31 -10.65 6.93 5.46
CA THR A 31 -12.11 6.75 5.44
C THR A 31 -12.54 5.71 6.47
N GLY A 32 -13.39 6.11 7.42
CA GLY A 32 -13.82 5.25 8.52
C GLY A 32 -12.77 5.02 9.63
N ARG A 33 -11.53 5.51 9.48
CA ARG A 33 -10.45 5.38 10.46
C ARG A 33 -10.17 6.71 11.16
N LYS A 34 -11.03 7.05 12.14
CA LYS A 34 -11.01 8.35 12.86
C LYS A 34 -9.62 8.77 13.37
N ILE A 35 -8.87 7.83 13.96
CA ILE A 35 -7.52 8.11 14.50
C ILE A 35 -6.52 8.40 13.38
N LEU A 36 -6.46 7.55 12.35
CA LEU A 36 -5.57 7.75 11.20
C LEU A 36 -5.85 9.09 10.51
N ALA A 37 -7.13 9.42 10.33
CA ALA A 37 -7.53 10.69 9.73
C ALA A 37 -7.11 11.91 10.57
N ALA A 38 -7.20 11.82 11.90
CA ALA A 38 -6.78 12.89 12.80
C ALA A 38 -5.25 13.06 12.79
N GLU A 39 -4.49 11.97 12.93
CA GLU A 39 -3.01 11.99 12.90
C GLU A 39 -2.49 12.57 11.58
N MET A 40 -3.01 12.11 10.44
CA MET A 40 -2.61 12.64 9.12
C MET A 40 -2.95 14.12 8.95
N LYS A 41 -4.04 14.61 9.55
CA LYS A 41 -4.40 16.03 9.50
C LYS A 41 -3.40 16.89 10.28
N GLU A 42 -2.86 16.36 11.37
CA GLU A 42 -1.81 17.00 12.17
C GLU A 42 -0.40 16.76 11.60
N GLY A 43 -0.29 16.04 10.48
CA GLY A 43 0.98 15.72 9.82
C GLY A 43 1.77 14.58 10.49
N ASP A 44 1.15 13.82 11.39
CA ASP A 44 1.74 12.61 11.96
C ASP A 44 1.50 11.41 11.03
N TYR A 45 2.59 10.91 10.43
CA TYR A 45 2.60 9.78 9.52
C TYR A 45 3.13 8.48 10.14
N SER A 46 3.44 8.46 11.44
CA SER A 46 4.00 7.29 12.11
C SER A 46 3.11 6.05 11.95
N ARG A 47 1.78 6.21 12.04
CA ARG A 47 0.83 5.12 11.79
C ARG A 47 0.80 4.67 10.34
N VAL A 48 0.91 5.60 9.39
CA VAL A 48 0.94 5.28 7.95
C VAL A 48 2.14 4.38 7.65
N GLU A 49 3.32 4.72 8.17
CA GLU A 49 4.53 3.91 8.02
C GLU A 49 4.37 2.52 8.65
N ALA A 50 3.82 2.45 9.87
CA ALA A 50 3.57 1.18 10.55
C ALA A 50 2.57 0.29 9.79
N ASP A 51 1.46 0.85 9.31
CA ASP A 51 0.47 0.12 8.50
C ASP A 51 1.06 -0.30 7.13
N ALA A 52 1.97 0.47 6.53
CA ALA A 52 2.66 0.09 5.30
C ALA A 52 3.53 -1.15 5.50
N LEU A 53 4.37 -1.14 6.54
CA LEU A 53 5.24 -2.28 6.89
C LEU A 53 4.41 -3.52 7.22
N ALA A 54 3.35 -3.36 8.01
CA ALA A 54 2.48 -4.47 8.40
C ALA A 54 1.76 -5.10 7.20
N GLN A 55 1.29 -4.29 6.24
CA GLN A 55 0.68 -4.82 5.02
C GLN A 55 1.67 -5.60 4.17
N VAL A 56 2.87 -5.06 3.93
CA VAL A 56 3.90 -5.77 3.14
C VAL A 56 4.30 -7.10 3.80
N ALA A 57 4.34 -7.15 5.13
CA ALA A 57 4.63 -8.38 5.87
C ALA A 57 3.50 -9.42 5.78
N ALA A 58 2.25 -8.99 5.56
CA ALA A 58 1.08 -9.86 5.43
C ALA A 58 0.88 -10.43 4.02
N GLY A 59 1.56 -9.87 3.02
CA GLY A 59 1.48 -10.26 1.60
C GLY A 59 0.66 -9.31 0.75
#